data_AF-N2AMP6-F1
#
_entry.id   AF-N2AMP6-F1
#
_cell.length_a   1.000
_cell.length_b   1.000
_cell.length_c   1.000
_cell.angle_alpha   90.00
_cell.angle_beta   90.00
_cell.angle_gamma   90.00
#
_symmetry.space_group_name_H-M   'P 1'
#
loop_
_entity.id
_entity.type
_entity.pdbx_description
1 polymer ?
#
loop_
_entity_poly.entity_id
_entity_poly.type
_entity_poly.pdbx_seq_one_letter_code
_entity_poly.pdbx_strand_id
1 'polypeptide(L)'
;MNEIAQFEVNNLPVSYKPAEIEFKGYDDMKAQIDELTQSLKSYEATPQDLKQAKYTRAKLNAFRKAINDRKLEITRQAERPIKDFKNKVKTLTAEIDKSSTKIGDEIKVYEKKAKKERHQKNLEHIKAMCELAEVDAKQIDYDSRWDNKTFSKNAFENAVDRQIAVLVQQKETYAQNVKVVSQEAEELALPVEHWLEELKIKPLADILQAMYNYKADLNKIAKTQHETRIKEQKELVQKGDKLINPTTGEVKEKLSVIRLEVQGTRWQMEQLQSFLKDNGITYRGI
;
A
#
# COMPACT_ATOMS: atom_id res chain seq x y z
N MET A 1 28.95 -12.62 29.63
CA MET A 1 28.78 -11.17 29.36
C MET A 1 30.17 -10.64 29.07
N ASN A 2 30.36 -9.90 27.98
CA ASN A 2 31.59 -9.12 27.86
C ASN A 2 31.44 -7.98 28.87
N GLU A 3 32.09 -8.11 30.02
CA GLU A 3 32.30 -6.98 30.91
C GLU A 3 33.07 -5.94 30.11
N ILE A 4 32.39 -4.85 29.74
CA ILE A 4 33.09 -3.64 29.35
C ILE A 4 33.87 -3.25 30.60
N ALA A 5 35.19 -3.43 30.57
CA ALA A 5 36.05 -2.97 31.64
C ALA A 5 35.63 -1.53 31.96
N GLN A 6 35.33 -1.24 33.24
CA GLN A 6 34.95 0.09 33.68
C GLN A 6 36.13 1.02 33.39
N PHE A 7 36.10 1.66 32.22
CA PHE A 7 37.11 2.63 31.83
C PHE A 7 36.78 3.90 32.61
N GLU A 8 37.37 4.05 33.79
CA GLU A 8 37.23 5.27 34.59
C GLU A 8 37.94 6.42 33.88
N VAL A 9 37.19 7.14 33.04
CA VAL A 9 37.65 8.37 32.35
C VAL A 9 38.15 9.43 33.34
N ASN A 10 37.74 9.32 34.62
CA ASN A 10 38.13 10.21 35.71
C ASN A 10 39.65 10.26 35.95
N ASN A 11 40.41 9.32 35.41
CA ASN A 11 41.86 9.29 35.57
C ASN A 11 42.59 9.24 34.23
N LEU A 12 42.25 10.12 33.27
CA LEU A 12 43.14 10.38 32.13
C LEU A 12 44.43 11.00 32.70
N PRO A 13 45.55 10.26 32.81
CA PRO A 13 46.69 10.69 33.59
C PRO A 13 47.53 11.66 32.74
N VAL A 14 47.09 12.92 32.69
CA VAL A 14 47.74 13.97 31.90
C VAL A 14 48.47 14.94 32.83
N SER A 15 49.79 14.98 32.71
CA SER A 15 50.60 16.06 33.27
C SER A 15 50.78 17.15 32.22
N TYR A 16 50.49 18.40 32.59
CA TYR A 16 50.73 19.56 31.72
C TYR A 16 51.31 20.72 32.52
N LYS A 17 52.09 21.56 31.84
CA LYS A 17 52.56 22.85 32.35
C LYS A 17 52.22 23.94 31.34
N PRO A 18 51.94 25.17 31.77
CA PRO A 18 51.78 26.30 30.85
C PRO A 18 53.00 26.46 29.95
N ALA A 19 52.78 26.93 28.72
CA ALA A 19 53.88 27.31 27.83
C ALA A 19 54.46 28.65 28.32
N GLU A 20 55.58 28.60 29.05
CA GLU A 20 56.32 29.79 29.47
C GLU A 20 57.22 30.26 28.33
N ILE A 21 57.03 31.52 27.90
CA ILE A 21 57.84 32.17 26.88
C ILE A 21 58.47 33.41 27.49
N GLU A 22 59.79 33.41 27.63
CA GLU A 22 60.55 34.55 28.15
C GLU A 22 61.37 35.19 27.02
N PHE A 23 61.06 36.43 26.65
CA PHE A 23 61.80 37.17 25.62
C PHE A 23 62.89 38.04 26.27
N LYS A 24 63.93 37.38 26.81
CA LYS A 24 65.03 38.04 27.55
C LYS A 24 65.72 39.19 26.80
N GLY A 25 65.81 39.12 25.47
CA GLY A 25 66.44 40.14 24.64
C GLY A 25 65.48 41.19 24.06
N TYR A 26 64.25 41.30 24.58
CA TYR A 26 63.26 42.22 24.04
C TYR A 26 63.73 43.68 24.10
N ASP A 27 64.23 44.12 25.25
CA ASP A 27 64.63 45.52 25.46
C ASP A 27 65.82 45.89 24.56
N ASP A 28 66.83 45.04 24.47
CA ASP A 28 67.99 45.24 23.58
C ASP A 28 67.55 45.28 22.11
N MET A 29 66.68 44.36 21.70
CA MET A 29 66.18 44.31 20.32
C MET A 29 65.29 45.51 20.00
N LYS A 30 64.49 45.97 20.97
CA LYS A 30 63.66 47.17 20.84
C LYS A 30 64.51 48.43 20.71
N ALA A 31 65.56 48.56 21.52
CA ALA A 31 66.50 49.68 21.45
C ALA A 31 67.21 49.74 20.08
N GLN A 32 67.67 48.60 19.54
CA GLN A 32 68.28 48.55 18.21
C GLN A 32 67.30 48.94 17.09
N ILE A 33 66.04 48.52 17.18
CA ILE A 33 65.00 48.88 16.20
C ILE A 33 64.67 50.38 16.32
N ASP A 34 64.62 50.93 17.53
CA ASP A 34 64.37 52.35 17.77
C ASP A 34 65.49 53.22 17.21
N GLU A 35 66.76 52.86 17.45
CA GLU A 35 67.92 53.54 16.88
C GLU A 35 67.91 53.48 15.34
N LEU A 36 67.67 52.28 14.77
CA LEU A 36 67.58 52.09 13.33
C LEU A 36 66.46 52.97 12.72
N THR A 37 65.28 52.97 13.31
CA THR A 37 64.15 53.76 12.79
C THR A 37 64.35 55.26 13.00
N GLN A 38 65.00 55.68 14.08
CA GLN A 38 65.34 57.07 14.33
C GLN A 38 66.39 57.59 13.34
N SER A 39 67.41 56.79 13.00
CA SER A 39 68.42 57.14 11.97
C SER A 39 67.80 57.34 10.58
N LEU A 40 66.61 56.78 10.35
CA LEU A 40 65.89 56.87 9.07
C LEU A 40 64.77 57.92 9.09
N LYS A 41 64.49 58.60 10.21
CA LYS A 41 63.39 59.58 10.31
C LYS A 41 63.57 60.80 9.39
N SER A 42 64.80 61.25 9.20
CA SER A 42 65.17 62.38 8.33
C SER A 42 65.62 61.92 6.94
N TYR A 43 65.45 60.63 6.60
CA TYR A 43 65.89 60.10 5.31
C TYR A 43 64.93 60.51 4.19
N GLU A 44 65.38 61.43 3.32
CA GLU A 44 64.69 61.81 2.10
C GLU A 44 65.39 61.19 0.88
N ALA A 45 64.65 60.40 0.10
CA ALA A 45 65.20 59.77 -1.09
C ALA A 45 65.25 60.76 -2.27
N THR A 46 66.43 60.97 -2.83
CA THR A 46 66.63 61.74 -4.07
C THR A 46 66.68 60.82 -5.29
N PRO A 47 66.47 61.34 -6.52
CA PRO A 47 66.59 60.54 -7.74
C PRO A 47 67.96 59.85 -7.91
N GLN A 48 69.03 60.48 -7.43
CA GLN A 48 70.41 59.99 -7.50
C GLN A 48 70.65 58.83 -6.50
N ASP A 49 69.95 58.82 -5.37
CA ASP A 49 70.12 57.82 -4.29
C ASP A 49 69.08 56.69 -4.31
N LEU A 50 68.23 56.64 -5.35
CA LEU A 50 67.10 55.71 -5.48
C LEU A 50 67.52 54.23 -5.30
N LYS A 51 68.71 53.84 -5.77
CA LYS A 51 69.23 52.47 -5.62
C LYS A 51 69.48 52.14 -4.15
N GLN A 52 70.06 53.07 -3.39
CA GLN A 52 70.32 52.90 -1.96
C GLN A 52 69.01 52.91 -1.16
N ALA A 53 68.06 53.78 -1.50
CA ALA A 53 66.74 53.82 -0.86
C ALA A 53 65.99 52.47 -1.01
N LYS A 54 65.99 51.90 -2.22
CA LYS A 54 65.40 50.57 -2.48
C LYS A 54 66.09 49.47 -1.67
N TYR A 55 67.41 49.51 -1.57
CA TYR A 55 68.18 48.55 -0.78
C TYR A 55 67.86 48.63 0.73
N THR A 56 67.82 49.84 1.28
CA THR A 56 67.45 50.07 2.69
C THR A 56 66.03 49.56 2.99
N ARG A 57 65.05 49.86 2.13
CA ARG A 57 63.68 49.33 2.27
C ARG A 57 63.63 47.80 2.21
N ALA A 58 64.38 47.18 1.30
CA ALA A 58 64.45 45.72 1.19
C ALA A 58 65.01 45.09 2.48
N LYS A 59 66.06 45.69 3.07
CA LYS A 59 66.60 45.27 4.37
C LYS A 59 65.56 45.36 5.49
N LEU A 60 64.84 46.47 5.62
CA LEU A 60 63.79 46.63 6.64
C LEU A 60 62.70 45.56 6.51
N ASN A 61 62.25 45.29 5.28
CA ASN A 61 61.29 44.24 5.02
C ASN A 61 61.82 42.84 5.40
N ALA A 62 63.10 42.57 5.11
CA ALA A 62 63.75 41.32 5.49
C ALA A 62 63.83 41.15 7.02
N PHE A 63 64.19 42.21 7.76
CA PHE A 63 64.17 42.21 9.23
C PHE A 63 62.78 41.94 9.79
N ARG A 64 61.75 42.65 9.30
CA ARG A 64 60.35 42.43 9.70
C ARG A 64 59.93 40.98 9.45
N LYS A 65 60.29 40.42 8.29
CA LYS A 65 59.99 39.03 7.95
C LYS A 65 60.68 38.06 8.92
N ALA A 66 61.96 38.25 9.21
CA ALA A 66 62.71 37.40 10.12
C ALA A 66 62.10 37.36 11.54
N ILE A 67 61.67 38.52 12.07
CA ILE A 67 60.98 38.61 13.37
C ILE A 67 59.68 37.80 13.35
N ASN A 68 58.88 37.99 12.29
CA ASN A 68 57.62 37.26 12.14
C ASN A 68 57.81 35.76 11.97
N ASP A 69 58.81 35.34 11.18
CA ASP A 69 59.13 33.93 10.97
C ASP A 69 59.55 33.27 12.29
N ARG A 70 60.39 33.95 13.09
CA ARG A 70 60.81 33.46 14.41
C ARG A 70 59.65 33.37 15.40
N LYS A 71 58.76 34.38 15.40
CA LYS A 71 57.50 34.32 16.18
C LYS A 71 56.68 33.08 15.82
N LEU A 72 56.44 32.86 14.53
CA LEU A 72 55.67 31.70 14.06
C LEU A 72 56.34 30.37 14.41
N GLU A 73 57.67 30.29 14.34
CA GLU A 73 58.42 29.11 14.75
C GLU A 73 58.24 28.79 16.24
N ILE A 74 58.42 29.79 17.12
CA ILE A 74 58.25 29.63 18.57
C ILE A 74 56.81 29.23 18.90
N THR A 75 55.82 29.89 18.30
CA THR A 75 54.40 29.55 18.49
C THR A 75 54.11 28.11 18.07
N ARG A 76 54.61 27.66 16.91
CA ARG A 76 54.42 26.28 16.45
C ARG A 76 55.06 25.25 17.38
N GLN A 77 56.25 25.54 17.91
CA GLN A 77 56.92 24.65 18.86
C GLN A 77 56.15 24.57 20.18
N ALA A 78 55.68 25.71 20.70
CA ALA A 78 54.89 25.77 21.93
C ALA A 78 53.51 25.08 21.78
N GLU A 79 52.88 25.15 20.61
CA GLU A 79 51.57 24.53 20.34
C GLU A 79 51.66 23.02 20.03
N ARG A 80 52.84 22.52 19.63
CA ARG A 80 53.03 21.13 19.20
C ARG A 80 52.57 20.10 20.25
N PRO A 81 52.92 20.19 21.55
CA PRO A 81 52.46 19.24 22.56
C PRO A 81 50.94 19.20 22.71
N ILE A 82 50.27 20.36 22.58
CA ILE A 82 48.80 20.48 22.64
C ILE A 82 48.18 19.79 21.42
N LYS A 83 48.73 20.02 20.23
CA LYS A 83 48.26 19.38 19.00
C LYS A 83 48.43 17.86 19.06
N ASP A 84 49.56 17.39 19.54
CA ASP A 84 49.85 15.96 19.69
C ASP A 84 48.90 15.31 20.72
N PHE A 85 48.63 15.97 21.84
CA PHE A 85 47.63 15.52 22.81
C PHE A 85 46.23 15.42 22.18
N LYS A 86 45.76 16.47 21.49
CA LYS A 86 44.46 16.47 20.80
C LYS A 86 44.36 15.33 19.78
N ASN A 87 45.42 15.08 19.02
CA ASN A 87 45.46 13.99 18.05
C ASN A 87 45.40 12.61 18.72
N LYS A 88 46.11 12.41 19.83
CA LYS A 88 46.05 11.17 20.62
C LYS A 88 44.63 10.92 21.14
N VAL A 89 44.01 11.92 21.77
CA VAL A 89 42.62 11.82 22.25
C VAL A 89 41.66 11.50 21.11
N LYS A 90 41.78 12.21 19.98
CA LYS A 90 40.95 11.97 18.78
C LYS A 90 41.10 10.54 18.25
N THR A 91 42.31 10.00 18.29
CA THR A 91 42.57 8.62 17.85
C THR A 91 41.85 7.63 18.76
N LEU A 92 41.98 7.79 20.08
CA LEU A 92 41.29 6.95 21.05
C LEU A 92 39.77 6.99 20.90
N THR A 93 39.18 8.18 20.75
CA THR A 93 37.72 8.30 20.56
C THR A 93 37.27 7.68 19.24
N ALA A 94 38.05 7.82 18.16
CA ALA A 94 37.71 7.22 16.87
C ALA A 94 37.73 5.68 16.91
N GLU A 95 38.63 5.08 17.69
CA GLU A 95 38.65 3.61 17.91
C GLU A 95 37.41 3.12 18.67
N ILE A 96 36.98 3.89 19.68
CA ILE A 96 35.74 3.62 20.42
C ILE A 96 34.53 3.75 19.50
N ASP A 97 34.44 4.82 18.71
CA ASP A 97 33.34 5.07 17.77
C ASP A 97 33.25 3.95 16.72
N LYS A 98 34.39 3.49 16.20
CA LYS A 98 34.45 2.37 15.25
C LYS A 98 33.91 1.08 15.89
N SER A 99 34.29 0.80 17.13
CA SER A 99 33.83 -0.38 17.87
C SER A 99 32.34 -0.29 18.20
N SER A 100 31.87 0.87 18.63
CA SER A 100 30.46 1.17 18.90
C SER A 100 29.60 1.01 17.66
N THR A 101 30.06 1.54 16.51
CA THR A 101 29.38 1.41 15.22
C THR A 101 29.26 -0.06 14.80
N LYS A 102 30.36 -0.83 14.90
CA LYS A 102 30.35 -2.26 14.58
C LYS A 102 29.32 -3.02 15.43
N ILE A 103 29.30 -2.79 16.74
CA ILE A 103 28.32 -3.43 17.65
C ILE A 103 26.90 -3.00 17.28
N GLY A 104 26.68 -1.71 17.02
CA GLY A 104 25.37 -1.18 16.60
C GLY A 104 24.86 -1.82 15.31
N ASP A 105 25.74 -2.07 14.34
CA ASP A 105 25.38 -2.74 13.09
C ASP A 105 25.11 -4.24 13.28
N GLU A 106 25.88 -4.93 14.13
CA GLU A 106 25.58 -6.33 14.51
C GLU A 106 24.22 -6.45 15.21
N ILE A 107 23.88 -5.51 16.11
CA ILE A 107 22.55 -5.44 16.75
C ILE A 107 21.44 -5.31 15.68
N LYS A 108 21.58 -4.36 14.74
CA LYS A 108 20.58 -4.16 13.66
C LYS A 108 20.41 -5.42 12.81
N VAL A 109 21.48 -6.13 12.50
CA VAL A 109 21.42 -7.40 11.75
C VAL A 109 20.59 -8.43 12.51
N TYR A 110 20.84 -8.59 13.80
CA TYR A 110 20.10 -9.53 14.65
C TYR A 110 18.64 -9.14 14.81
N GLU A 111 18.34 -7.86 15.06
CA GLU A 111 16.97 -7.35 15.17
C GLU A 111 16.19 -7.53 13.87
N LYS A 112 16.81 -7.28 12.71
CA LYS A 112 16.20 -7.51 11.40
C LYS A 112 15.91 -8.99 11.17
N LYS A 113 16.83 -9.88 11.54
CA LYS A 113 16.63 -11.34 11.47
C LYS A 113 15.46 -11.78 12.36
N ALA A 114 15.44 -11.35 13.61
CA ALA A 114 14.37 -11.66 14.55
C ALA A 114 13.00 -11.14 14.07
N LYS A 115 12.96 -9.93 13.48
CA LYS A 115 11.75 -9.36 12.88
C LYS A 115 11.24 -10.23 11.72
N LYS A 116 12.13 -10.68 10.83
CA LYS A 116 11.79 -11.58 9.71
C LYS A 116 11.30 -12.95 10.19
N GLU A 117 11.94 -13.53 11.20
CA GLU A 117 11.50 -14.80 11.78
C GLU A 117 10.12 -14.69 12.43
N ARG A 118 9.83 -13.58 13.12
CA ARG A 118 8.50 -13.32 13.67
C ARG A 118 7.45 -13.16 12.57
N HIS A 119 7.77 -12.42 11.51
CA HIS A 119 6.89 -12.27 10.36
C HIS A 119 6.49 -13.63 9.78
N GLN A 120 7.48 -14.50 9.55
CA GLN A 120 7.23 -15.85 9.04
C GLN A 120 6.33 -16.66 9.98
N LYS A 121 6.59 -16.63 11.29
CA LYS A 121 5.76 -17.31 12.29
C LYS A 121 4.33 -16.78 12.34
N ASN A 122 4.16 -15.47 12.20
CA ASN A 122 2.83 -14.86 12.18
C ASN A 122 2.05 -15.30 10.94
N LEU A 123 2.70 -15.36 9.77
CA LEU A 123 2.07 -15.86 8.54
C LEU A 123 1.70 -17.35 8.66
N GLU A 124 2.56 -18.17 9.24
CA GLU A 124 2.27 -19.59 9.52
C GLU A 124 1.07 -19.75 10.46
N HIS A 125 1.00 -18.92 11.51
CA HIS A 125 -0.12 -18.91 12.43
C HIS A 125 -1.43 -18.49 11.74
N ILE A 126 -1.42 -17.39 10.98
CA ILE A 126 -2.57 -16.93 10.21
C ILE A 126 -3.05 -18.03 9.27
N LYS A 127 -2.12 -18.67 8.54
CA LYS A 127 -2.44 -19.76 7.61
C LYS A 127 -3.11 -20.92 8.34
N ALA A 128 -2.56 -21.39 9.46
CA ALA A 128 -3.12 -22.49 10.22
C ALA A 128 -4.54 -22.18 10.76
N MET A 129 -4.76 -20.97 11.26
CA MET A 129 -6.08 -20.55 11.77
C MET A 129 -7.10 -20.40 10.64
N CYS A 130 -6.69 -19.87 9.49
CA CYS A 130 -7.56 -19.74 8.32
C CYS A 130 -7.91 -21.10 7.70
N GLU A 131 -6.95 -22.04 7.66
CA GLU A 131 -7.19 -23.42 7.22
C GLU A 131 -8.21 -24.12 8.13
N LEU A 132 -8.10 -23.95 9.45
CA LEU A 132 -9.06 -24.51 10.41
C LEU A 132 -10.46 -23.92 10.23
N ALA A 133 -10.56 -22.63 9.91
CA ALA A 133 -11.81 -21.94 9.67
C ALA A 133 -12.33 -22.06 8.21
N GLU A 134 -11.60 -22.76 7.34
CA GLU A 134 -11.89 -22.88 5.91
C GLU A 134 -12.11 -21.53 5.19
N VAL A 135 -11.26 -20.54 5.50
CA VAL A 135 -11.24 -19.21 4.87
C VAL A 135 -9.88 -18.96 4.20
N ASP A 136 -9.84 -18.05 3.23
CA ASP A 136 -8.58 -17.72 2.54
C ASP A 136 -7.72 -16.76 3.39
N ALA A 137 -6.52 -17.24 3.77
CA ALA A 137 -5.55 -16.46 4.53
C ALA A 137 -5.14 -15.13 3.85
N LYS A 138 -5.27 -15.03 2.52
CA LYS A 138 -4.97 -13.78 1.79
C LYS A 138 -5.94 -12.64 2.08
N GLN A 139 -7.10 -12.95 2.67
CA GLN A 139 -8.10 -11.95 3.05
C GLN A 139 -7.82 -11.34 4.43
N ILE A 140 -6.83 -11.85 5.16
CA ILE A 140 -6.39 -11.26 6.42
C ILE A 140 -5.48 -10.06 6.12
N ASP A 141 -5.89 -8.89 6.61
CA ASP A 141 -5.07 -7.69 6.56
C ASP A 141 -3.94 -7.78 7.60
N TYR A 142 -2.70 -7.64 7.13
CA TYR A 142 -1.51 -7.83 7.93
C TYR A 142 -0.94 -6.51 8.43
N ASP A 143 -0.86 -6.33 9.75
CA ASP A 143 -0.25 -5.14 10.34
C ASP A 143 1.26 -5.35 10.59
N SER A 144 2.09 -4.52 9.94
CA SER A 144 3.55 -4.54 10.10
C SER A 144 4.04 -4.38 11.56
N ARG A 145 3.21 -3.84 12.46
CA ARG A 145 3.52 -3.72 13.89
C ARG A 145 3.58 -5.08 14.58
N TRP A 146 2.91 -6.11 14.05
CA TRP A 146 2.92 -7.47 14.59
C TRP A 146 4.32 -8.11 14.56
N ASP A 147 5.20 -7.62 13.69
CA ASP A 147 6.59 -8.08 13.60
C ASP A 147 7.49 -7.48 14.68
N ASN A 148 7.03 -6.46 15.41
CA ASN A 148 7.83 -5.81 16.43
C ASN A 148 7.93 -6.68 17.69
N LYS A 149 9.13 -6.77 18.27
CA LYS A 149 9.39 -7.58 19.48
C LYS A 149 8.49 -7.21 20.66
N THR A 150 8.17 -5.93 20.80
CA THR A 150 7.34 -5.37 21.87
C THR A 150 5.85 -5.54 21.64
N PHE A 151 5.42 -5.95 20.43
CA PHE A 151 4.00 -6.13 20.15
C PHE A 151 3.47 -7.38 20.88
N SER A 152 2.31 -7.23 21.52
CA SER A 152 1.69 -8.29 22.30
C SER A 152 1.21 -9.42 21.41
N LYS A 153 1.62 -10.65 21.74
CA LYS A 153 1.17 -11.86 21.03
C LYS A 153 -0.35 -12.01 21.09
N ASN A 154 -0.95 -11.81 22.26
CA ASN A 154 -2.41 -11.91 22.42
C ASN A 154 -3.15 -10.84 21.60
N ALA A 155 -2.57 -9.64 21.46
CA ALA A 155 -3.19 -8.59 20.64
C ALA A 155 -3.17 -8.96 19.14
N PHE A 156 -2.10 -9.62 18.68
CA PHE A 156 -2.01 -10.18 17.33
C PHE A 156 -3.04 -11.28 17.11
N GLU A 157 -3.08 -12.30 17.98
CA GLU A 157 -4.02 -13.43 17.87
C GLU A 157 -5.48 -12.94 17.87
N ASN A 158 -5.86 -12.07 18.81
CA ASN A 158 -7.20 -11.49 18.84
C ASN A 158 -7.57 -10.69 17.58
N ALA A 159 -6.60 -10.02 16.95
CA ALA A 159 -6.85 -9.27 15.72
C ALA A 159 -7.09 -10.21 14.54
N VAL A 160 -6.33 -11.31 14.46
CA VAL A 160 -6.52 -12.36 13.44
C VAL A 160 -7.86 -13.06 13.65
N ASP A 161 -8.18 -13.48 14.88
CA ASP A 161 -9.43 -14.17 15.21
C ASP A 161 -10.67 -13.35 14.83
N ARG A 162 -10.65 -12.03 15.07
CA ARG A 162 -11.74 -11.14 14.67
C ARG A 162 -11.93 -11.08 13.16
N GLN A 163 -10.84 -11.02 12.39
CA GLN A 163 -10.91 -11.02 10.94
C GLN A 163 -11.46 -12.36 10.42
N ILE A 164 -10.96 -13.48 10.97
CA ILE A 164 -11.47 -14.81 10.63
C ILE A 164 -12.97 -14.93 10.94
N ALA A 165 -13.43 -14.46 12.11
CA ALA A 165 -14.84 -14.50 12.48
C ALA A 165 -15.73 -13.76 11.47
N VAL A 166 -15.29 -12.60 10.97
CA VAL A 166 -16.00 -11.86 9.92
C VAL A 166 -16.06 -12.66 8.61
N LEU A 167 -14.96 -13.28 8.20
CA LEU A 167 -14.91 -14.09 6.97
C LEU A 167 -15.80 -15.34 7.06
N VAL A 168 -15.80 -16.01 8.21
CA VAL A 168 -16.68 -17.16 8.47
C VAL A 168 -18.14 -16.72 8.37
N GLN A 169 -18.51 -15.61 9.03
CA GLN A 169 -19.87 -15.09 8.96
C GLN A 169 -20.28 -14.72 7.53
N GLN A 170 -19.39 -14.12 6.75
CA GLN A 170 -19.66 -13.81 5.33
C GLN A 170 -19.87 -15.08 4.49
N LYS A 171 -19.05 -16.11 4.70
CA LYS A 171 -19.20 -17.42 4.02
C LYS A 171 -20.53 -18.07 4.37
N GLU A 172 -20.91 -18.08 5.64
CA GLU A 172 -22.20 -18.61 6.10
C GLU A 172 -23.37 -17.82 5.52
N THR A 173 -23.30 -16.48 5.55
CA THR A 173 -24.32 -15.60 4.96
C THR A 173 -24.49 -15.85 3.47
N TYR A 174 -23.39 -15.98 2.73
CA TYR A 174 -23.43 -16.31 1.31
C TYR A 174 -24.07 -17.68 1.06
N ALA A 175 -23.71 -18.70 1.85
CA ALA A 175 -24.32 -20.02 1.73
C ALA A 175 -25.84 -20.00 2.00
N GLN A 176 -26.31 -19.18 2.95
CA GLN A 176 -27.74 -18.99 3.18
C GLN A 176 -28.40 -18.24 2.02
N ASN A 177 -27.78 -17.17 1.51
CA ASN A 177 -28.29 -16.42 0.38
C ASN A 177 -28.41 -17.30 -0.89
N VAL A 178 -27.45 -18.20 -1.12
CA VAL A 178 -27.50 -19.18 -2.22
C VAL A 178 -28.75 -20.05 -2.09
N LYS A 179 -29.06 -20.56 -0.88
CA LYS A 179 -30.28 -21.35 -0.64
C LYS A 179 -31.55 -20.57 -0.93
N VAL A 180 -31.64 -19.33 -0.43
CA VAL A 180 -32.80 -18.45 -0.65
C VAL A 180 -32.99 -18.19 -2.15
N VAL A 181 -31.94 -17.79 -2.87
CA VAL A 181 -32.04 -17.53 -4.32
C VAL A 181 -32.41 -18.78 -5.10
N SER A 182 -31.92 -19.95 -4.69
CA SER A 182 -32.22 -21.22 -5.36
C SER A 182 -33.69 -21.61 -5.19
N GLN A 183 -34.22 -21.49 -3.97
CA GLN A 183 -35.64 -21.74 -3.66
C GLN A 183 -36.56 -20.77 -4.41
N GLU A 184 -36.27 -19.48 -4.37
CA GLU A 184 -37.06 -18.46 -5.05
C GLU A 184 -37.03 -18.63 -6.58
N ALA A 185 -35.88 -19.02 -7.14
CA ALA A 185 -35.77 -19.28 -8.57
C ALA A 185 -36.60 -20.51 -8.98
N GLU A 186 -36.61 -21.56 -8.17
CA GLU A 186 -37.46 -22.74 -8.37
C GLU A 186 -38.95 -22.37 -8.30
N GLU A 187 -39.37 -21.64 -7.27
CA GLU A 187 -40.76 -21.17 -7.10
C GLU A 187 -41.23 -20.30 -8.28
N LEU A 188 -40.35 -19.44 -8.80
CA LEU A 188 -40.63 -18.59 -9.95
C LEU A 188 -40.44 -19.29 -11.30
N ALA A 189 -39.97 -20.54 -11.31
CA ALA A 189 -39.58 -21.30 -12.50
C ALA A 189 -38.59 -20.51 -13.40
N LEU A 190 -37.54 -19.98 -12.77
CA LEU A 190 -36.44 -19.21 -13.38
C LEU A 190 -35.12 -20.01 -13.36
N PRO A 191 -34.18 -19.75 -14.28
CA PRO A 191 -32.88 -20.42 -14.29
C PRO A 191 -32.02 -19.97 -13.11
N VAL A 192 -31.67 -20.91 -12.21
CA VAL A 192 -30.96 -20.64 -10.95
C VAL A 192 -29.56 -20.09 -11.18
N GLU A 193 -28.83 -20.63 -12.17
CA GLU A 193 -27.41 -20.33 -12.40
C GLU A 193 -27.16 -18.85 -12.64
N HIS A 194 -28.04 -18.19 -13.40
CA HIS A 194 -27.93 -16.77 -13.71
C HIS A 194 -27.98 -15.93 -12.42
N TRP A 195 -28.92 -16.21 -11.54
CA TRP A 195 -29.12 -15.45 -10.30
C TRP A 195 -28.01 -15.72 -9.27
N LEU A 196 -27.44 -16.92 -9.25
CA LEU A 196 -26.28 -17.22 -8.41
C LEU A 196 -25.02 -16.48 -8.85
N GLU A 197 -24.83 -16.27 -10.17
CA GLU A 197 -23.74 -15.42 -10.67
C GLU A 197 -23.93 -13.95 -10.26
N GLU A 198 -25.16 -13.43 -10.35
CA GLU A 198 -25.45 -12.07 -9.91
C GLU A 198 -25.28 -11.88 -8.39
N LEU A 199 -25.61 -12.90 -7.59
CA LEU A 199 -25.46 -12.87 -6.13
C LEU A 199 -24.00 -12.68 -5.67
N LYS A 200 -23.01 -13.00 -6.52
CA LYS A 200 -21.59 -12.75 -6.22
C LYS A 200 -21.24 -11.27 -6.15
N ILE A 201 -22.04 -10.41 -6.80
CA ILE A 201 -21.74 -8.99 -6.97
C ILE A 201 -22.85 -8.05 -6.46
N LYS A 202 -24.07 -8.56 -6.23
CA LYS A 202 -25.21 -7.78 -5.74
C LYS A 202 -25.75 -8.30 -4.41
N PRO A 203 -26.32 -7.43 -3.56
CA PRO A 203 -27.04 -7.84 -2.35
C PRO A 203 -28.25 -8.73 -2.65
N LEU A 204 -28.59 -9.64 -1.72
CA LEU A 204 -29.74 -10.53 -1.84
C LEU A 204 -31.05 -9.78 -2.17
N ALA A 205 -31.31 -8.65 -1.51
CA ALA A 205 -32.54 -7.89 -1.73
C ALA A 205 -32.71 -7.44 -3.19
N ASP A 206 -31.63 -6.98 -3.82
CA ASP A 206 -31.64 -6.52 -5.22
C ASP A 206 -31.89 -7.69 -6.18
N ILE A 207 -31.30 -8.86 -5.87
CA ILE A 207 -31.50 -10.10 -6.62
C ILE A 207 -32.96 -10.53 -6.58
N LEU A 208 -33.55 -10.62 -5.39
CA LEU A 208 -34.96 -11.02 -5.22
C LEU A 208 -35.88 -10.05 -5.95
N GLN A 209 -35.66 -8.74 -5.84
CA GLN A 209 -36.44 -7.75 -6.56
C GLN A 209 -36.32 -7.92 -8.09
N ALA A 210 -35.11 -8.17 -8.60
CA ALA A 210 -34.88 -8.40 -10.02
C ALA A 210 -35.58 -9.69 -10.51
N MET A 211 -35.57 -10.76 -9.72
CA MET A 211 -36.27 -12.01 -10.01
C MET A 211 -37.77 -11.81 -10.17
N TYR A 212 -38.41 -11.11 -9.23
CA TYR A 212 -39.86 -10.83 -9.31
C TYR A 212 -40.21 -9.93 -10.50
N ASN A 213 -39.40 -8.91 -10.78
CA ASN A 213 -39.60 -8.03 -11.93
C ASN A 213 -39.49 -8.82 -13.25
N TYR A 214 -38.45 -9.65 -13.37
CA TYR A 214 -38.24 -10.50 -14.54
C TYR A 214 -39.41 -11.48 -14.74
N LYS A 215 -39.90 -12.12 -13.68
CA LYS A 215 -41.08 -12.99 -13.76
C LYS A 215 -42.33 -12.24 -14.20
N ALA A 216 -42.57 -11.04 -13.67
CA ALA A 216 -43.70 -10.21 -14.06
C ALA A 216 -43.65 -9.84 -15.54
N ASP A 217 -42.47 -9.54 -16.08
CA ASP A 217 -42.29 -9.22 -17.50
C ASP A 217 -42.47 -10.45 -18.39
N LEU A 218 -41.96 -11.62 -17.99
CA LEU A 218 -42.23 -12.89 -18.68
C LEU A 218 -43.74 -13.18 -18.75
N ASN A 219 -44.45 -12.98 -17.65
CA ASN A 219 -45.90 -13.18 -17.60
C ASN A 219 -46.65 -12.20 -18.52
N LYS A 220 -46.22 -10.93 -18.57
CA LYS A 220 -46.80 -9.94 -19.51
C LYS A 220 -46.56 -10.35 -20.95
N ILE A 221 -45.34 -10.74 -21.31
CA ILE A 221 -44.99 -11.18 -22.66
C ILE A 221 -45.81 -12.42 -23.03
N ALA A 222 -45.91 -13.42 -22.15
CA ALA A 222 -46.70 -14.62 -22.38
C ALA A 222 -48.18 -14.28 -22.59
N LYS A 223 -48.74 -13.38 -21.77
CA LYS A 223 -50.12 -12.91 -21.93
C LYS A 223 -50.33 -12.19 -23.25
N THR A 224 -49.47 -11.24 -23.61
CA THR A 224 -49.55 -10.51 -24.88
C THR A 224 -49.42 -11.45 -26.07
N GLN A 225 -48.47 -12.38 -26.06
CA GLN A 225 -48.32 -13.38 -27.13
C GLN A 225 -49.55 -14.28 -27.26
N HIS A 226 -50.14 -14.71 -26.14
CA HIS A 226 -51.37 -15.50 -26.15
C HIS A 226 -52.54 -14.70 -26.72
N GLU A 227 -52.73 -13.45 -26.29
CA GLU A 227 -53.75 -12.54 -26.82
C GLU A 227 -53.55 -12.26 -28.32
N THR A 228 -52.31 -12.03 -28.77
CA THR A 228 -51.98 -11.87 -30.19
C THR A 228 -52.30 -13.13 -30.99
N ARG A 229 -51.94 -14.33 -30.49
CA ARG A 229 -52.27 -15.61 -31.15
C ARG A 229 -53.78 -15.80 -31.29
N ILE A 230 -54.55 -15.50 -30.25
CA ILE A 230 -56.03 -15.56 -30.30
C ILE A 230 -56.59 -14.57 -31.32
N LYS A 231 -56.07 -13.33 -31.34
CA LYS A 231 -56.51 -12.30 -32.27
C LYS A 231 -56.19 -12.69 -33.73
N GLU A 232 -54.96 -13.14 -34.00
CA GLU A 232 -54.57 -13.64 -35.32
C GLU A 232 -55.45 -14.82 -35.75
N GLN A 233 -55.74 -15.77 -34.87
CA GLN A 233 -56.63 -16.90 -35.18
C GLN A 233 -58.06 -16.45 -35.51
N LYS A 234 -58.61 -15.47 -34.79
CA LYS A 234 -59.95 -14.91 -35.06
C LYS A 234 -60.01 -14.10 -36.37
N GLU A 235 -58.91 -13.50 -36.78
CA GLU A 235 -58.82 -12.71 -38.02
C GLU A 235 -58.62 -13.58 -39.28
N LEU A 236 -58.29 -14.87 -39.13
CA LEU A 236 -58.22 -15.81 -40.24
C LEU A 236 -59.63 -16.08 -40.80
N VAL A 237 -59.79 -15.94 -42.11
CA VAL A 237 -61.06 -16.20 -42.79
C VAL A 237 -60.98 -17.54 -43.50
N GLN A 238 -61.99 -18.38 -43.29
CA GLN A 238 -62.12 -19.63 -44.02
C GLN A 238 -62.52 -19.35 -45.48
N LYS A 239 -61.69 -19.81 -46.42
CA LYS A 239 -62.01 -19.79 -47.85
C LYS A 239 -61.82 -21.19 -48.42
N GLY A 240 -62.92 -21.96 -48.47
CA GLY A 240 -62.88 -23.37 -48.83
C GLY A 240 -62.30 -24.25 -47.71
N ASP A 241 -61.26 -25.03 -48.04
CA ASP A 241 -60.53 -25.95 -47.16
C ASP A 241 -59.31 -25.31 -46.46
N LYS A 242 -59.13 -23.98 -46.59
CA LYS A 242 -57.94 -23.24 -46.14
C LYS A 242 -58.30 -22.08 -45.21
N LEU A 243 -57.47 -21.87 -44.19
CA LEU A 243 -57.46 -20.64 -43.40
C LEU A 243 -56.49 -19.64 -44.03
N ILE A 244 -57.02 -18.48 -44.41
CA ILE A 244 -56.27 -17.44 -45.14
C ILE A 244 -56.21 -16.18 -44.30
N ASN A 245 -55.05 -15.53 -44.25
CA ASN A 245 -54.94 -14.17 -43.72
C ASN A 245 -55.54 -13.20 -44.74
N PRO A 246 -56.67 -12.51 -44.44
CA PRO A 246 -57.35 -11.67 -45.42
C PRO A 246 -56.56 -10.43 -45.84
N THR A 247 -55.55 -10.03 -45.05
CA THR A 247 -54.73 -8.82 -45.28
C THR A 247 -53.48 -9.12 -46.11
N THR A 248 -52.85 -10.30 -45.94
CA THR A 248 -51.62 -10.67 -46.67
C THR A 248 -51.86 -11.69 -47.78
N GLY A 249 -53.00 -12.38 -47.79
CA GLY A 249 -53.33 -13.41 -48.77
C GLY A 249 -52.62 -14.75 -48.55
N GLU A 250 -51.80 -14.89 -47.51
CA GLU A 250 -51.10 -16.15 -47.19
C GLU A 250 -52.03 -17.23 -46.64
N VAL A 251 -51.85 -18.47 -47.11
CA VAL A 251 -52.50 -19.67 -46.58
C VAL A 251 -51.68 -20.18 -45.40
N LYS A 252 -52.20 -20.07 -44.17
CA LYS A 252 -51.47 -20.53 -42.98
C LYS A 252 -51.64 -22.03 -42.72
N GLU A 253 -52.84 -22.59 -42.84
CA GLU A 253 -53.12 -24.00 -42.52
C GLU A 253 -54.26 -24.61 -43.38
N LYS A 254 -54.25 -25.95 -43.54
CA LYS A 254 -55.36 -26.73 -44.13
C LYS A 254 -56.32 -27.19 -43.02
N LEU A 255 -57.61 -26.95 -43.20
CA LEU A 255 -58.64 -27.35 -42.24
C LEU A 255 -58.87 -28.86 -42.29
N SER A 256 -58.77 -29.53 -41.13
CA SER A 256 -59.14 -30.93 -40.96
C SER A 256 -60.44 -31.03 -40.19
N VAL A 257 -61.45 -31.69 -40.77
CA VAL A 257 -62.74 -31.92 -40.11
C VAL A 257 -62.77 -33.36 -39.59
N ILE A 258 -62.92 -33.50 -38.28
CA ILE A 258 -63.07 -34.80 -37.61
C ILE A 258 -64.48 -34.92 -37.04
N ARG A 259 -65.08 -36.11 -37.12
CA ARG A 259 -66.32 -36.46 -36.40
C ARG A 259 -65.94 -37.25 -35.16
N LEU A 260 -66.31 -36.73 -34.00
CA LEU A 260 -66.04 -37.34 -32.71
C LEU A 260 -67.37 -37.62 -32.00
N GLU A 261 -67.49 -38.80 -31.44
CA GLU A 261 -68.53 -39.13 -30.46
C GLU A 261 -67.90 -39.03 -29.07
N VAL A 262 -68.54 -38.28 -28.17
CA VAL A 262 -68.00 -38.00 -26.84
C VAL A 262 -69.07 -38.32 -25.81
N GLN A 263 -68.72 -39.13 -24.81
CA GLN A 263 -69.59 -39.47 -23.68
C GLN A 263 -69.00 -38.91 -22.39
N GLY A 264 -69.83 -38.31 -21.55
CA GLY A 264 -69.38 -37.65 -20.32
C GLY A 264 -70.52 -37.01 -19.56
N THR A 265 -70.22 -36.51 -18.37
CA THR A 265 -71.19 -35.79 -17.53
C THR A 265 -71.47 -34.40 -18.09
N ARG A 266 -72.58 -33.78 -17.65
CA ARG A 266 -72.94 -32.41 -18.04
C ARG A 266 -71.79 -31.43 -17.81
N TRP A 267 -71.13 -31.52 -16.65
CA TRP A 267 -69.98 -30.66 -16.34
C TRP A 267 -68.82 -30.87 -17.31
N GLN A 268 -68.49 -32.13 -17.66
CA GLN A 268 -67.43 -32.43 -18.64
C GLN A 268 -67.78 -31.89 -20.04
N MET A 269 -69.04 -31.96 -20.45
CA MET A 269 -69.50 -31.41 -21.72
C MET A 269 -69.43 -29.88 -21.74
N GLU A 270 -69.78 -29.21 -20.63
CA GLU A 270 -69.64 -27.75 -20.48
C GLU A 270 -68.16 -27.29 -20.51
N GLN A 271 -67.25 -28.07 -19.91
CA GLN A 271 -65.81 -27.82 -20.00
C GLN A 271 -65.28 -28.00 -21.42
N LEU A 272 -65.67 -29.07 -22.11
CA LEU A 272 -65.28 -29.31 -23.50
C LEU A 272 -65.82 -28.21 -24.43
N GLN A 273 -67.08 -27.82 -24.25
CA GLN A 273 -67.68 -26.73 -25.01
C GLN A 273 -66.95 -25.40 -24.80
N SER A 274 -66.63 -25.08 -23.54
CA SER A 274 -65.86 -23.87 -23.21
C SER A 274 -64.47 -23.92 -23.85
N PHE A 275 -63.76 -25.05 -23.75
CA PHE A 275 -62.46 -25.23 -24.40
C PHE A 275 -62.50 -25.01 -25.91
N LEU A 276 -63.47 -25.62 -26.61
CA LEU A 276 -63.62 -25.46 -28.06
C LEU A 276 -63.89 -23.99 -28.42
N LYS A 277 -64.76 -23.32 -27.67
CA LYS A 277 -65.10 -21.91 -27.86
C LYS A 277 -63.92 -20.97 -27.59
N ASP A 278 -63.20 -21.20 -26.50
CA ASP A 278 -62.09 -20.36 -26.04
C ASP A 278 -60.89 -20.44 -27.01
N ASN A 279 -60.70 -21.59 -27.64
CA ASN A 279 -59.66 -21.80 -28.65
C ASN A 279 -60.14 -21.52 -30.09
N GLY A 280 -61.33 -20.94 -30.28
CA GLY A 280 -61.83 -20.58 -31.61
C GLY A 280 -62.13 -21.77 -32.53
N ILE A 281 -62.28 -22.98 -31.97
CA ILE A 281 -62.57 -24.20 -32.73
C ILE A 281 -64.06 -24.24 -33.03
N THR A 282 -64.38 -24.31 -34.33
CA THR A 282 -65.77 -24.47 -34.76
C THR A 282 -66.24 -25.89 -34.52
N TYR A 283 -67.39 -26.04 -33.88
CA TYR A 283 -68.03 -27.32 -33.64
C TYR A 283 -69.49 -27.25 -34.06
N ARG A 284 -70.05 -28.38 -34.51
CA ARG A 284 -71.49 -28.53 -34.72
C ARG A 284 -72.03 -29.26 -33.50
N GLY A 285 -73.03 -28.69 -32.84
CA GLY A 285 -73.63 -29.29 -31.65
C GLY A 285 -74.04 -30.74 -31.93
N ILE A 286 -73.65 -31.63 -31.02
CA ILE A 286 -74.12 -33.02 -30.95
C ILE A 286 -75.64 -33.00 -30.74
#